data_AF-A0A355G866-F1
#
_entry.id   AF-A0A355G866-F1
#
_cell.length_a   1.000
_cell.length_b   1.000
_cell.length_c   1.000
_cell.angle_alpha   90.00
_cell.angle_beta   90.00
_cell.angle_gamma   90.00
#
_symmetry.space_group_name_H-M   'P 1'
#
loop_
_entity.id
_entity.type
_entity.pdbx_description
1 polymer ?
#
loop_
_entity_poly.entity_id
_entity_poly.type
_entity_poly.pdbx_seq_one_letter_code
_entity_poly.pdbx_strand_id
1 'polypeptide(L)'
;MYPFYQILGTKGYNNKDTQILSSPLQSVGFDLMTKTISKNWANRQKAKGIKLELQAYPARGCWKKRHNHKIYYFKHPITKDGYEAALLEWLKHKAELNFEKPYMALIKHYLDLFKPVQNHFDQTREQTTKEQKIATQIDQFVNWLEEAFVDPETFIPEVDSSTSSFSKKEIEYFGIVKSDDSPQELSFTRACMKVLSNKPEFSDSFACRFFGKDHFGTLTFELSEHWKEKTEFAQTSGIKIPQSLGYWADDYLKAKASQALAGQIEISTYTDAIERLGKFRNFFGDKTPITKIDSEAVKKYYYFLLNSEYANKRLYFQYFKTFILYIVNEEACNLEHIPNALASKILVFRQVSKAKSDMAKKKHEKLWTKKDIQRVIAKDSKVPQRFQCWILLMLNCGMTQSDLNDLKRDEIDLVKGRIVRIRKKAEKYQNPPVVNYKLWDVTLKLLKKEMALCTDEVFALQAMNNARIVTETIQVDATGIVKTTKADNASRNWGRNRATYGFKDLQLKFVKKAGVTALAENIQYIPLKPIYLGQTHRTIADKHYDSKGGRAYKPLDQAIAYIGKQFGLK
;
A
#
# COMPACT_ATOMS: atom_id res chain seq x y z
N MET A 1 20.26 33.15 5.44
CA MET A 1 20.13 34.57 5.83
C MET A 1 19.02 35.19 4.99
N TYR A 2 17.95 35.67 5.62
CA TYR A 2 16.93 36.52 5.01
C TYR A 2 17.32 37.99 5.18
N PRO A 3 16.72 38.91 4.39
CA PRO A 3 16.06 40.06 5.00
C PRO A 3 14.58 40.23 4.57
N PHE A 4 13.90 41.15 5.24
CA PHE A 4 12.45 41.35 5.32
C PHE A 4 12.04 42.74 4.78
N TYR A 5 10.91 42.85 4.04
CA TYR A 5 9.94 43.99 3.93
C TYR A 5 10.50 45.43 3.62
N GLN A 6 9.77 46.50 3.22
CA GLN A 6 8.32 46.80 3.12
C GLN A 6 8.01 47.93 2.08
N ILE A 7 6.88 47.79 1.34
CA ILE A 7 5.85 48.77 0.88
C ILE A 7 6.18 50.27 0.63
N LEU A 8 5.67 50.83 -0.49
CA LEU A 8 4.87 52.09 -0.68
C LEU A 8 4.51 52.22 -2.20
N GLY A 9 3.41 52.82 -2.70
CA GLY A 9 2.26 53.55 -2.12
C GLY A 9 1.04 53.63 -3.09
N THR A 10 0.05 54.51 -2.85
CA THR A 10 -1.35 54.43 -3.40
C THR A 10 -1.87 55.69 -4.15
N LYS A 11 -3.09 55.57 -4.77
CA LYS A 11 -3.99 56.58 -5.42
C LYS A 11 -3.82 56.74 -6.96
N GLY A 12 -4.85 56.99 -7.80
CA GLY A 12 -6.33 56.95 -7.62
C GLY A 12 -7.15 57.43 -8.86
N TYR A 13 -8.35 56.84 -9.06
CA TYR A 13 -9.67 57.43 -9.47
C TYR A 13 -10.01 58.07 -10.86
N ASN A 14 -11.08 57.55 -11.50
CA ASN A 14 -12.06 58.13 -12.48
C ASN A 14 -11.58 58.61 -13.89
N ASN A 15 -12.39 58.71 -14.96
CA ASN A 15 -13.87 58.64 -15.17
C ASN A 15 -14.26 58.35 -16.67
N LYS A 16 -15.49 57.85 -16.92
CA LYS A 16 -16.36 58.07 -18.14
C LYS A 16 -15.91 57.55 -19.54
N ASP A 17 -16.78 57.25 -20.54
CA ASP A 17 -18.26 57.37 -20.70
C ASP A 17 -18.84 56.46 -21.85
N THR A 18 -20.18 56.22 -21.89
CA THR A 18 -21.07 55.87 -23.07
C THR A 18 -20.89 54.52 -23.85
N GLN A 19 -21.88 53.84 -24.48
CA GLN A 19 -23.38 53.92 -24.55
C GLN A 19 -24.07 52.60 -25.06
N ILE A 20 -25.21 52.24 -24.42
CA ILE A 20 -26.58 51.89 -24.94
C ILE A 20 -26.86 50.86 -26.08
N LEU A 21 -27.77 49.90 -25.79
CA LEU A 21 -28.99 49.41 -26.53
C LEU A 21 -29.31 47.96 -26.04
N SER A 22 -30.54 47.45 -25.83
CA SER A 22 -31.92 47.97 -25.74
C SER A 22 -32.84 46.89 -25.11
N SER A 23 -33.91 47.27 -24.39
CA SER A 23 -34.99 46.38 -23.89
C SER A 23 -36.28 46.58 -24.74
N PRO A 24 -37.50 46.05 -24.44
CA PRO A 24 -37.98 45.14 -23.38
C PRO A 24 -39.00 44.06 -23.84
N LEU A 25 -39.57 43.30 -22.88
CA LEU A 25 -40.98 42.83 -22.72
C LEU A 25 -40.96 41.60 -21.77
N GLN A 26 -41.23 41.77 -20.47
CA GLN A 26 -42.54 41.78 -19.78
C GLN A 26 -43.16 40.39 -19.51
N SER A 27 -43.80 40.29 -18.34
CA SER A 27 -44.03 39.07 -17.57
C SER A 27 -45.50 38.82 -17.22
N VAL A 28 -45.90 37.54 -17.15
CA VAL A 28 -46.94 36.93 -16.30
C VAL A 28 -46.45 35.49 -16.01
N GLY A 29 -46.62 34.82 -14.87
CA GLY A 29 -47.33 35.09 -13.60
C GLY A 29 -48.23 33.88 -13.27
N PHE A 30 -47.84 32.97 -12.37
CA PHE A 30 -48.07 33.00 -10.91
C PHE A 30 -47.30 31.80 -10.28
N ASP A 31 -46.80 31.90 -9.04
CA ASP A 31 -47.41 31.25 -7.85
C ASP A 31 -46.51 31.28 -6.56
N LEU A 32 -47.19 31.29 -5.41
CA LEU A 32 -46.83 31.03 -4.01
C LEU A 32 -45.39 31.16 -3.42
N MET A 33 -45.36 31.96 -2.35
CA MET A 33 -44.39 32.08 -1.24
C MET A 33 -43.30 31.00 -1.04
N THR A 34 -42.05 31.45 -0.84
CA THR A 34 -41.24 31.04 0.34
C THR A 34 -40.18 32.09 0.68
N LYS A 35 -40.08 32.47 1.97
CA LYS A 35 -39.02 33.40 2.45
C LYS A 35 -37.65 32.74 2.35
N THR A 36 -36.71 33.41 1.69
CA THR A 36 -35.31 32.97 1.53
C THR A 36 -34.56 32.94 2.87
N ILE A 37 -34.60 31.81 3.59
CA ILE A 37 -33.81 31.63 4.82
C ILE A 37 -32.32 31.62 4.47
N SER A 38 -31.56 32.56 5.03
CA SER A 38 -30.10 32.60 4.93
C SER A 38 -29.50 31.27 5.39
N LYS A 39 -28.89 30.52 4.46
CA LYS A 39 -28.24 29.23 4.75
C LYS A 39 -26.93 29.48 5.50
N ASN A 40 -27.00 29.49 6.83
CA ASN A 40 -25.84 29.48 7.72
C ASN A 40 -24.91 28.27 7.45
N TRP A 41 -23.68 28.30 7.97
CA TRP A 41 -22.67 27.30 7.60
C TRP A 41 -23.07 25.88 7.99
N ALA A 42 -23.69 25.68 9.17
CA ALA A 42 -24.16 24.38 9.63
C ALA A 42 -25.20 23.75 8.68
N ASN A 43 -26.14 24.54 8.16
CA ASN A 43 -27.13 24.08 7.19
C ASN A 43 -26.48 23.62 5.87
N ARG A 44 -25.35 24.22 5.47
CA ARG A 44 -24.58 23.79 4.29
C ARG A 44 -23.85 22.47 4.54
N GLN A 45 -23.32 22.22 5.75
CA GLN A 45 -22.69 20.94 6.08
C GLN A 45 -23.71 19.81 6.21
N LYS A 46 -24.88 20.08 6.81
CA LYS A 46 -25.99 19.12 6.85
C LYS A 46 -26.48 18.72 5.45
N ALA A 47 -26.55 19.68 4.53
CA ALA A 47 -26.89 19.40 3.12
C ALA A 47 -25.82 18.59 2.36
N LYS A 48 -24.59 18.48 2.90
CA LYS A 48 -23.52 17.62 2.41
C LYS A 48 -23.44 16.26 3.14
N GLY A 49 -24.38 15.96 4.04
CA GLY A 49 -24.38 14.73 4.85
C GLY A 49 -23.36 14.71 6.00
N ILE A 50 -22.68 15.83 6.27
CA ILE A 50 -21.63 15.88 7.31
C ILE A 50 -22.29 16.08 8.69
N LYS A 51 -22.09 15.10 9.58
CA LYS A 51 -22.56 15.13 10.98
C LYS A 51 -21.60 15.98 11.81
N LEU A 52 -22.08 17.10 12.34
CA LEU A 52 -21.31 17.99 13.22
C LEU A 52 -21.43 17.55 14.69
N GLU A 53 -20.35 17.74 15.45
CA GLU A 53 -20.24 17.38 16.87
C GLU A 53 -21.04 18.34 17.76
N LEU A 54 -21.08 19.63 17.38
CA LEU A 54 -21.94 20.65 17.95
C LEU A 54 -23.15 20.93 17.07
N GLN A 55 -24.30 21.21 17.69
CA GLN A 55 -25.52 21.62 17.00
C GLN A 55 -25.58 23.15 16.91
N ALA A 56 -25.81 23.70 15.72
CA ALA A 56 -26.08 25.12 15.57
C ALA A 56 -27.41 25.52 16.22
N TYR A 57 -27.46 26.68 16.86
CA TYR A 57 -28.66 27.26 17.48
C TYR A 57 -28.93 28.67 16.93
N PRO A 58 -29.59 28.79 15.75
CA PRO A 58 -29.77 30.05 15.05
C PRO A 58 -30.45 31.15 15.86
N ALA A 59 -31.40 30.79 16.73
CA ALA A 59 -32.15 31.73 17.56
C ALA A 59 -31.30 32.54 18.56
N ARG A 60 -30.07 32.10 18.87
CA ARG A 60 -29.08 32.85 19.67
C ARG A 60 -27.75 33.07 18.94
N GLY A 61 -27.71 32.81 17.63
CA GLY A 61 -26.51 32.97 16.81
C GLY A 61 -25.30 32.12 17.23
N CYS A 62 -25.52 31.05 18.00
CA CYS A 62 -24.48 30.32 18.73
C CYS A 62 -24.47 28.81 18.47
N TRP A 63 -23.53 28.10 19.08
CA TRP A 63 -23.44 26.63 19.05
C TRP A 63 -23.89 26.02 20.37
N LYS A 64 -24.42 24.79 20.35
CA LYS A 64 -24.81 24.05 21.56
C LYS A 64 -24.44 22.57 21.52
N LYS A 65 -24.23 21.99 22.70
CA LYS A 65 -24.10 20.54 22.92
C LYS A 65 -25.01 20.11 24.06
N ARG A 66 -25.68 18.96 23.91
CA ARG A 66 -26.32 18.26 25.04
C ARG A 66 -25.36 17.18 25.55
N HIS A 67 -25.09 17.18 26.84
CA HIS A 67 -24.24 16.20 27.52
C HIS A 67 -24.75 16.05 28.96
N ASN A 68 -24.88 14.81 29.44
CA ASN A 68 -25.42 14.45 30.76
C ASN A 68 -26.66 15.28 31.13
N HIS A 69 -27.67 15.21 30.27
CA HIS A 69 -28.97 15.91 30.38
C HIS A 69 -28.93 17.46 30.35
N LYS A 70 -27.78 18.10 30.59
CA LYS A 70 -27.55 19.55 30.51
C LYS A 70 -27.26 20.01 29.07
N ILE A 71 -27.56 21.27 28.76
CA ILE A 71 -27.28 21.91 27.46
C ILE A 71 -26.26 23.03 27.66
N TYR A 72 -25.11 22.89 27.03
CA TYR A 72 -24.02 23.87 27.00
C TYR A 72 -24.15 24.73 25.74
N TYR A 73 -23.89 26.04 25.87
CA TYR A 73 -24.01 27.03 24.79
C TYR A 73 -22.71 27.80 24.62
N PHE A 74 -22.10 27.73 23.44
CA PHE A 74 -20.82 28.36 23.11
C PHE A 74 -21.08 29.57 22.22
N LYS A 75 -20.72 30.78 22.69
CA LYS A 75 -21.11 32.08 22.10
C LYS A 75 -20.27 32.47 20.86
N HIS A 76 -20.07 31.53 19.94
CA HIS A 76 -19.36 31.75 18.68
C HIS A 76 -20.32 31.80 17.48
N PRO A 77 -20.04 32.59 16.44
CA PRO A 77 -20.91 32.72 15.28
C PRO A 77 -21.08 31.39 14.52
N ILE A 78 -22.20 31.24 13.81
CA ILE A 78 -22.52 30.03 13.02
C ILE A 78 -21.80 30.04 11.65
N THR A 79 -20.48 30.22 11.70
CA THR A 79 -19.50 30.16 10.60
C THR A 79 -18.60 28.93 10.77
N LYS A 80 -17.64 28.72 9.85
CA LYS A 80 -16.63 27.66 9.99
C LYS A 80 -15.75 27.91 11.23
N ASP A 81 -15.19 29.11 11.31
CA ASP A 81 -14.19 29.46 12.32
C ASP A 81 -14.82 29.52 13.72
N GLY A 82 -16.09 29.97 13.80
CA GLY A 82 -16.87 29.91 15.04
C GLY A 82 -17.27 28.48 15.45
N TYR A 83 -17.40 27.53 14.52
CA TYR A 83 -17.55 26.11 14.88
C TYR A 83 -16.25 25.55 15.47
N GLU A 84 -15.10 25.87 14.88
CA GLU A 84 -13.79 25.41 15.33
C GLU A 84 -13.44 25.99 16.72
N ALA A 85 -13.73 27.27 16.96
CA ALA A 85 -13.60 27.89 18.28
C ALA A 85 -14.54 27.26 19.33
N ALA A 86 -15.84 27.08 18.99
CA ALA A 86 -16.80 26.45 19.88
C ALA A 86 -16.46 24.98 20.20
N LEU A 87 -15.89 24.24 19.24
CA LEU A 87 -15.46 22.85 19.44
C LEU A 87 -14.27 22.77 20.40
N LEU A 88 -13.32 23.71 20.30
CA LEU A 88 -12.17 23.78 21.19
C LEU A 88 -12.59 24.17 22.63
N GLU A 89 -13.54 25.10 22.78
CA GLU A 89 -14.15 25.44 24.07
C GLU A 89 -14.91 24.23 24.67
N TRP A 90 -15.68 23.52 23.86
CA TRP A 90 -16.34 22.28 24.29
C TRP A 90 -15.36 21.19 24.73
N LEU A 91 -14.25 21.00 24.03
CA LEU A 91 -13.24 20.00 24.40
C LEU A 91 -12.55 20.33 25.73
N LYS A 92 -12.27 21.61 26.00
CA LYS A 92 -11.78 22.06 27.31
C LYS A 92 -12.80 21.82 28.41
N HIS A 93 -14.04 22.25 28.20
CA HIS A 93 -15.09 22.08 29.21
C HIS A 93 -15.46 20.62 29.46
N LYS A 94 -15.36 19.75 28.43
CA LYS A 94 -15.49 18.30 28.59
C LYS A 94 -14.34 17.70 29.39
N ALA A 95 -13.12 18.23 29.28
CA ALA A 95 -12.01 17.82 30.13
C ALA A 95 -12.25 18.23 31.59
N GLU A 96 -12.68 19.48 31.83
CA GLU A 96 -13.06 19.99 33.17
C GLU A 96 -14.15 19.14 33.83
N LEU A 97 -15.25 18.86 33.11
CA LEU A 97 -16.34 17.98 33.59
C LEU A 97 -15.90 16.54 33.87
N ASN A 98 -14.83 16.06 33.22
CA ASN A 98 -14.24 14.75 33.51
C ASN A 98 -13.32 14.81 34.74
N PHE A 99 -12.76 15.97 35.09
CA PHE A 99 -12.00 16.20 36.33
C PHE A 99 -12.91 16.40 37.55
N GLU A 100 -14.15 16.88 37.39
CA GLU A 100 -15.11 17.09 38.50
C GLU A 100 -15.63 15.80 39.15
N LYS A 101 -15.42 14.61 38.55
CA LYS A 101 -15.76 13.32 39.20
C LYS A 101 -14.58 12.86 40.09
N PRO A 102 -14.71 12.84 41.43
CA PRO A 102 -13.57 12.71 42.34
C PRO A 102 -12.81 11.38 42.20
N TYR A 103 -13.51 10.29 41.88
CA TYR A 103 -12.89 8.98 41.69
C TYR A 103 -12.07 8.85 40.39
N MET A 104 -12.27 9.73 39.39
CA MET A 104 -11.63 9.56 38.07
C MET A 104 -10.11 9.76 38.13
N ALA A 105 -9.63 10.64 39.00
CA ALA A 105 -8.20 10.81 39.23
C ALA A 105 -7.58 9.54 39.85
N LEU A 106 -8.25 8.97 40.86
CA LEU A 106 -7.84 7.74 41.53
C LEU A 106 -7.84 6.53 40.59
N ILE A 107 -8.97 6.25 39.91
CA ILE A 107 -9.08 5.13 38.97
C ILE A 107 -8.02 5.26 37.87
N LYS A 108 -7.81 6.47 37.34
CA LYS A 108 -6.78 6.71 36.32
C LYS A 108 -5.37 6.47 36.85
N HIS A 109 -5.04 6.99 38.04
CA HIS A 109 -3.74 6.74 38.70
C HIS A 109 -3.45 5.24 38.80
N TYR A 110 -4.43 4.46 39.28
CA TYR A 110 -4.29 3.01 39.39
C TYR A 110 -4.24 2.28 38.03
N LEU A 111 -4.97 2.74 37.01
CA LEU A 111 -4.83 2.21 35.65
C LEU A 111 -3.43 2.49 35.07
N ASP A 112 -2.92 3.71 35.26
CA ASP A 112 -1.60 4.13 34.77
C ASP A 112 -0.46 3.35 35.48
N LEU A 113 -0.64 2.96 36.75
CA LEU A 113 0.29 2.09 37.48
C LEU A 113 0.18 0.60 37.08
N PHE A 114 -1.03 0.02 37.01
CA PHE A 114 -1.19 -1.44 36.88
C PHE A 114 -1.24 -1.96 35.44
N LYS A 115 -1.59 -1.15 34.43
CA LYS A 115 -1.49 -1.56 33.01
C LYS A 115 -0.06 -1.90 32.57
N PRO A 116 0.99 -1.14 32.94
CA PRO A 116 2.38 -1.55 32.71
C PRO A 116 2.73 -2.90 33.33
N VAL A 117 2.17 -3.22 34.50
CA VAL A 117 2.40 -4.52 35.18
C VAL A 117 1.67 -5.66 34.45
N GLN A 118 0.44 -5.44 34.00
CA GLN A 118 -0.30 -6.38 33.13
C GLN A 118 0.50 -6.71 31.86
N ASN A 119 0.93 -5.67 31.14
CA ASN A 119 1.76 -5.79 29.94
C ASN A 119 3.09 -6.55 30.18
N HIS A 120 3.68 -6.44 31.38
CA HIS A 120 4.89 -7.19 31.73
C HIS A 120 4.61 -8.70 31.77
N PHE A 121 3.48 -9.12 32.36
CA PHE A 121 3.10 -10.53 32.41
C PHE A 121 2.75 -11.09 31.03
N ASP A 122 1.96 -10.36 30.22
CA ASP A 122 1.62 -10.76 28.83
C ASP A 122 2.86 -11.01 27.95
N GLN A 123 3.95 -10.29 28.20
CA GLN A 123 5.20 -10.41 27.45
C GLN A 123 6.14 -11.50 27.99
N THR A 124 5.94 -11.98 29.21
CA THR A 124 6.86 -12.87 29.91
C THR A 124 6.52 -14.33 29.63
N ARG A 125 7.37 -15.00 28.85
CA ARG A 125 7.12 -16.36 28.32
C ARG A 125 7.36 -17.50 29.31
N GLU A 126 8.18 -17.28 30.32
CA GLU A 126 8.45 -18.25 31.38
C GLU A 126 8.03 -17.61 32.70
N GLN A 127 6.99 -18.17 33.31
CA GLN A 127 6.41 -17.69 34.56
C GLN A 127 6.31 -18.85 35.54
N THR A 128 6.66 -18.62 36.80
CA THR A 128 6.39 -19.56 37.89
C THR A 128 4.88 -19.67 38.16
N THR A 129 4.46 -20.76 38.81
CA THR A 129 3.05 -20.95 39.23
C THR A 129 2.54 -19.80 40.12
N LYS A 130 3.43 -19.10 40.85
CA LYS A 130 3.07 -17.91 41.64
C LYS A 130 2.83 -16.69 40.75
N GLU A 131 3.70 -16.46 39.76
CA GLU A 131 3.58 -15.37 38.80
C GLU A 131 2.34 -15.48 37.91
N GLN A 132 1.98 -16.68 37.47
CA GLN A 132 0.75 -16.91 36.69
C GLN A 132 -0.53 -16.54 37.46
N LYS A 133 -0.55 -16.81 38.77
CA LYS A 133 -1.65 -16.37 39.65
C LYS A 133 -1.66 -14.85 39.82
N ILE A 134 -0.50 -14.23 39.98
CA ILE A 134 -0.37 -12.77 40.10
C ILE A 134 -0.87 -12.10 38.81
N ALA A 135 -0.46 -12.58 37.62
CA ALA A 135 -0.95 -12.10 36.33
C ALA A 135 -2.49 -12.16 36.24
N THR A 136 -3.07 -13.33 36.53
CA THR A 136 -4.53 -13.54 36.53
C THR A 136 -5.25 -12.58 37.51
N GLN A 137 -4.65 -12.31 38.66
CA GLN A 137 -5.20 -11.40 39.67
C GLN A 137 -5.08 -9.92 39.25
N ILE A 138 -4.04 -9.55 38.51
CA ILE A 138 -3.86 -8.22 37.91
C ILE A 138 -4.89 -8.02 36.79
N ASP A 139 -5.08 -8.98 35.88
CA ASP A 139 -6.10 -8.89 34.82
C ASP A 139 -7.48 -8.60 35.39
N GLN A 140 -7.86 -9.33 36.43
CA GLN A 140 -9.13 -9.13 37.14
C GLN A 140 -9.23 -7.76 37.83
N PHE A 141 -8.11 -7.19 38.27
CA PHE A 141 -8.09 -5.87 38.92
C PHE A 141 -8.09 -4.73 37.89
N VAL A 142 -7.34 -4.85 36.79
CA VAL A 142 -7.35 -3.86 35.69
C VAL A 142 -8.72 -3.84 35.00
N ASN A 143 -9.32 -5.00 34.71
CA ASN A 143 -10.66 -5.07 34.15
C ASN A 143 -11.69 -4.39 35.07
N TRP A 144 -11.61 -4.63 36.39
CA TRP A 144 -12.46 -3.94 37.36
C TRP A 144 -12.23 -2.42 37.38
N LEU A 145 -10.98 -1.96 37.28
CA LEU A 145 -10.67 -0.52 37.17
C LEU A 145 -11.21 0.08 35.86
N GLU A 146 -11.18 -0.64 34.74
CA GLU A 146 -11.76 -0.18 33.47
C GLU A 146 -13.28 -0.11 33.51
N GLU A 147 -13.95 -1.09 34.13
CA GLU A 147 -15.40 -1.06 34.38
C GLU A 147 -15.77 0.11 35.32
N ALA A 148 -15.03 0.27 36.43
CA ALA A 148 -15.20 1.39 37.36
C ALA A 148 -14.90 2.76 36.73
N PHE A 149 -14.02 2.85 35.72
CA PHE A 149 -13.77 4.09 34.97
C PHE A 149 -14.97 4.47 34.08
N VAL A 150 -15.73 3.48 33.60
CA VAL A 150 -16.95 3.69 32.80
C VAL A 150 -18.14 4.05 33.70
N ASP A 151 -18.30 3.36 34.83
CA ASP A 151 -19.38 3.58 35.79
C ASP A 151 -18.89 3.61 37.26
N PRO A 152 -18.31 4.73 37.74
CA PRO A 152 -17.78 4.81 39.09
C PRO A 152 -18.84 4.63 40.18
N GLU A 153 -20.09 5.04 39.92
CA GLU A 153 -21.17 5.10 40.92
C GLU A 153 -21.69 3.70 41.28
N THR A 154 -21.70 2.77 40.32
CA THR A 154 -22.05 1.36 40.55
C THR A 154 -20.93 0.58 41.24
N PHE A 155 -19.67 0.92 40.97
CA PHE A 155 -18.51 0.12 41.38
C PHE A 155 -17.81 0.63 42.66
N ILE A 156 -17.94 1.92 42.99
CA ILE A 156 -17.38 2.57 44.18
C ILE A 156 -18.53 3.22 44.95
N PRO A 157 -19.21 2.48 45.85
CA PRO A 157 -20.30 3.04 46.64
C PRO A 157 -19.79 4.09 47.61
N GLU A 158 -20.54 5.18 47.79
CA GLU A 158 -20.24 6.19 48.81
C GLU A 158 -20.31 5.57 50.21
N VAL A 159 -19.27 5.80 51.00
CA VAL A 159 -19.15 5.28 52.35
C VAL A 159 -19.42 6.39 53.36
N ASP A 160 -20.43 6.21 54.20
CA ASP A 160 -20.74 7.14 55.29
C ASP A 160 -19.58 7.20 56.30
N SER A 161 -18.99 8.39 56.45
CA SER A 161 -17.87 8.68 57.32
C SER A 161 -18.13 8.41 58.81
N SER A 162 -19.40 8.29 59.23
CA SER A 162 -19.78 7.88 60.58
C SER A 162 -19.66 6.38 60.85
N THR A 163 -19.50 5.53 59.81
CA THR A 163 -19.24 4.08 59.93
C THR A 163 -17.73 3.75 59.85
N SER A 164 -16.91 4.60 60.44
CA SER A 164 -15.43 4.58 60.32
C SER A 164 -14.73 3.54 61.21
N SER A 165 -15.05 2.26 61.04
CA SER A 165 -14.17 1.17 61.49
C SER A 165 -14.14 0.04 60.47
N PHE A 166 -12.98 -0.15 59.84
CA PHE A 166 -12.62 -1.43 59.21
C PHE A 166 -12.74 -2.55 60.24
N SER A 167 -13.11 -3.76 59.83
CA SER A 167 -13.13 -4.90 60.76
C SER A 167 -11.71 -5.22 61.23
N LYS A 168 -11.58 -5.79 62.43
CA LYS A 168 -10.27 -6.10 63.02
C LYS A 168 -9.41 -6.98 62.09
N LYS A 169 -10.05 -7.87 61.32
CA LYS A 169 -9.39 -8.74 60.32
C LYS A 169 -8.89 -7.96 59.10
N GLU A 170 -9.60 -6.94 58.63
CA GLU A 170 -9.16 -6.11 57.49
C GLU A 170 -8.00 -5.19 57.91
N ILE A 171 -8.06 -4.61 59.12
CA ILE A 171 -6.95 -3.84 59.69
C ILE A 171 -5.69 -4.70 59.83
N GLU A 172 -5.84 -5.92 60.31
CA GLU A 172 -4.74 -6.87 60.56
C GLU A 172 -4.16 -7.48 59.27
N TYR A 173 -5.01 -7.78 58.26
CA TYR A 173 -4.57 -8.33 56.98
C TYR A 173 -3.87 -7.29 56.08
N PHE A 174 -4.33 -6.03 56.10
CA PHE A 174 -3.80 -4.96 55.24
C PHE A 174 -2.92 -3.93 55.95
N GLY A 175 -2.75 -4.00 57.27
CA GLY A 175 -1.84 -3.13 58.04
C GLY A 175 -2.30 -1.67 58.18
N ILE A 176 -3.61 -1.44 58.25
CA ILE A 176 -4.21 -0.09 58.13
C ILE A 176 -3.81 0.82 59.30
N VAL A 177 -3.12 1.92 58.98
CA VAL A 177 -2.87 3.06 59.88
C VAL A 177 -3.96 4.10 59.63
N LYS A 178 -4.45 4.80 60.66
CA LYS A 178 -5.39 5.91 60.47
C LYS A 178 -4.67 7.12 59.84
N SER A 179 -4.93 7.39 58.57
CA SER A 179 -4.55 8.62 57.87
C SER A 179 -5.74 9.58 57.73
N ASP A 180 -5.44 10.86 57.52
CA ASP A 180 -6.43 11.92 57.24
C ASP A 180 -6.90 11.86 55.77
N ASP A 181 -7.43 10.70 55.35
CA ASP A 181 -7.85 10.46 53.97
C ASP A 181 -9.12 11.25 53.62
N SER A 182 -9.26 11.66 52.36
CA SER A 182 -10.54 12.17 51.88
C SER A 182 -11.63 11.08 51.92
N PRO A 183 -12.92 11.42 52.15
CA PRO A 183 -14.02 10.44 52.10
C PRO A 183 -14.07 9.64 50.79
N GLN A 184 -13.58 10.23 49.70
CA GLN A 184 -13.52 9.63 48.38
C GLN A 184 -12.35 8.63 48.25
N GLU A 185 -11.17 8.93 48.78
CA GLU A 185 -10.07 7.96 48.92
C GLU A 185 -10.48 6.80 49.84
N LEU A 186 -11.16 7.06 50.95
CA LEU A 186 -11.67 6.01 51.83
C LEU A 186 -12.68 5.08 51.14
N SER A 187 -13.57 5.64 50.32
CA SER A 187 -14.57 4.89 49.54
C SER A 187 -13.90 4.05 48.44
N PHE A 188 -12.95 4.64 47.70
CA PHE A 188 -12.18 3.93 46.67
C PHE A 188 -11.30 2.82 47.26
N THR A 189 -10.60 3.10 48.36
CA THR A 189 -9.81 2.12 49.12
C THR A 189 -10.66 0.91 49.48
N ARG A 190 -11.83 1.13 50.11
CA ARG A 190 -12.76 0.04 50.47
C ARG A 190 -13.24 -0.76 49.25
N ALA A 191 -13.53 -0.10 48.13
CA ALA A 191 -13.95 -0.77 46.89
C ALA A 191 -12.83 -1.67 46.32
N CYS A 192 -11.61 -1.16 46.20
CA CYS A 192 -10.45 -1.94 45.79
C CYS A 192 -10.18 -3.14 46.72
N MET A 193 -10.22 -2.91 48.04
CA MET A 193 -9.94 -3.94 49.04
C MET A 193 -10.97 -5.08 49.00
N LYS A 194 -12.24 -4.77 48.75
CA LYS A 194 -13.29 -5.78 48.52
C LYS A 194 -12.98 -6.66 47.30
N VAL A 195 -12.47 -6.08 46.21
CA VAL A 195 -12.05 -6.81 45.00
C VAL A 195 -10.81 -7.68 45.23
N LEU A 196 -9.90 -7.23 46.09
CA LEU A 196 -8.64 -7.90 46.41
C LEU A 196 -8.72 -8.92 47.57
N SER A 197 -9.82 -8.92 48.34
CA SER A 197 -10.00 -9.76 49.55
C SER A 197 -9.79 -11.27 49.37
N ASN A 198 -9.91 -11.78 48.14
CA ASN A 198 -9.66 -13.19 47.77
C ASN A 198 -8.45 -13.37 46.84
N LYS A 199 -7.52 -12.38 46.80
CA LYS A 199 -6.35 -12.33 45.91
C LYS A 199 -5.06 -12.17 46.72
N PRO A 200 -4.60 -13.24 47.42
CA PRO A 200 -3.50 -13.12 48.36
C PRO A 200 -2.16 -12.88 47.66
N GLU A 201 -1.89 -13.51 46.51
CA GLU A 201 -0.61 -13.30 45.81
C GLU A 201 -0.44 -11.88 45.25
N PHE A 202 -1.54 -11.22 44.83
CA PHE A 202 -1.55 -9.79 44.49
C PHE A 202 -1.33 -8.93 45.75
N SER A 203 -2.10 -9.20 46.81
CA SER A 203 -2.06 -8.38 48.03
C SER A 203 -0.66 -8.39 48.66
N ASP A 204 -0.04 -9.58 48.77
CA ASP A 204 1.35 -9.76 49.24
C ASP A 204 2.40 -9.03 48.37
N SER A 205 2.13 -8.88 47.07
CA SER A 205 3.06 -8.29 46.09
C SER A 205 2.92 -6.77 45.95
N PHE A 206 1.72 -6.22 46.18
CA PHE A 206 1.40 -4.82 45.84
C PHE A 206 0.73 -4.01 46.96
N ALA A 207 0.00 -4.64 47.88
CA ALA A 207 -0.79 -3.94 48.90
C ALA A 207 -0.17 -3.98 50.31
N CYS A 208 0.29 -5.16 50.76
CA CYS A 208 0.60 -5.44 52.17
C CYS A 208 1.91 -4.83 52.74
N ARG A 209 2.42 -3.71 52.19
CA ARG A 209 3.76 -3.19 52.56
C ARG A 209 3.92 -1.67 52.71
N PHE A 210 2.87 -0.86 52.58
CA PHE A 210 2.99 0.60 52.62
C PHE A 210 2.23 1.21 53.81
N PHE A 211 2.99 1.67 54.81
CA PHE A 211 2.48 2.37 55.99
C PHE A 211 2.63 3.89 55.80
N GLY A 212 1.61 4.67 56.18
CA GLY A 212 1.64 6.13 56.10
C GLY A 212 0.79 6.68 54.96
N LYS A 213 1.11 7.89 54.50
CA LYS A 213 0.28 8.66 53.53
C LYS A 213 0.23 8.08 52.11
N ASP A 214 1.04 7.07 51.82
CA ASP A 214 1.24 6.54 50.47
C ASP A 214 0.70 5.09 50.36
N HIS A 215 -0.31 4.76 51.16
CA HIS A 215 -0.89 3.41 51.22
C HIS A 215 -1.76 3.09 50.00
N PHE A 216 -2.01 1.80 49.78
CA PHE A 216 -2.88 1.35 48.69
C PHE A 216 -4.31 1.91 48.87
N GLY A 217 -4.79 2.63 47.86
CA GLY A 217 -6.06 3.37 47.84
C GLY A 217 -5.94 4.89 47.66
N THR A 218 -4.73 5.48 47.76
CA THR A 218 -4.50 6.94 47.66
C THR A 218 -3.94 7.39 46.30
N LEU A 219 -3.98 8.70 46.02
CA LEU A 219 -3.32 9.30 44.85
C LEU A 219 -1.77 9.34 44.95
N THR A 220 -1.22 9.12 46.14
CA THR A 220 0.22 9.15 46.43
C THR A 220 0.86 7.75 46.42
N PHE A 221 0.06 6.69 46.33
CA PHE A 221 0.55 5.32 46.21
C PHE A 221 1.44 5.14 44.97
N GLU A 222 2.58 4.45 45.15
CA GLU A 222 3.48 4.07 44.08
C GLU A 222 3.81 2.57 44.14
N LEU A 223 4.18 1.98 43.00
CA LEU A 223 4.70 0.61 42.96
C LEU A 223 6.05 0.52 43.69
N SER A 224 6.35 -0.65 44.26
CA SER A 224 7.68 -0.93 44.84
C SER A 224 8.78 -0.83 43.78
N GLU A 225 10.01 -0.52 44.19
CA GLU A 225 11.16 -0.35 43.28
C GLU A 225 11.34 -1.52 42.30
N HIS A 226 11.21 -2.76 42.79
CA HIS A 226 11.27 -3.97 41.97
C HIS A 226 10.23 -3.99 40.82
N TRP A 227 9.06 -3.40 41.04
CA TRP A 227 8.02 -3.27 40.02
C TRP A 227 8.20 -2.03 39.15
N LYS A 228 8.75 -0.93 39.67
CA LYS A 228 9.18 0.23 38.86
C LYS A 228 10.20 -0.20 37.79
N GLU A 229 11.29 -0.87 38.18
CA GLU A 229 12.29 -1.41 37.25
C GLU A 229 11.68 -2.32 36.16
N LYS A 230 10.78 -3.23 36.55
CA LYS A 230 10.08 -4.15 35.63
C LYS A 230 9.13 -3.44 34.65
N THR A 231 8.55 -2.31 35.06
CA THR A 231 7.58 -1.55 34.25
C THR A 231 8.22 -0.47 33.37
N GLU A 232 9.33 0.13 33.79
CA GLU A 232 10.13 1.05 32.95
C GLU A 232 10.67 0.34 31.69
N PHE A 233 11.09 -0.92 31.83
CA PHE A 233 11.43 -1.81 30.69
C PHE A 233 10.23 -2.12 29.78
N ALA A 234 9.00 -2.12 30.31
CA ALA A 234 7.79 -2.35 29.54
C ALA A 234 7.33 -1.09 28.78
N GLN A 235 7.45 0.10 29.39
CA GLN A 235 7.11 1.38 28.75
C GLN A 235 8.07 1.76 27.61
N THR A 236 9.35 1.41 27.70
CA THR A 236 10.31 1.53 26.58
C THR A 236 10.14 0.45 25.50
N SER A 237 9.44 -0.65 25.82
CA SER A 237 9.14 -1.73 24.89
C SER A 237 7.84 -1.47 24.12
N GLY A 238 7.87 -0.49 23.20
CA GLY A 238 6.90 -0.46 22.10
C GLY A 238 6.83 -1.84 21.42
N ILE A 239 5.63 -2.25 21.00
CA ILE A 239 5.27 -3.61 20.51
C ILE A 239 6.49 -4.32 19.93
N LYS A 240 7.02 -5.35 20.63
CA LYS A 240 8.20 -6.12 20.18
C LYS A 240 7.85 -6.98 18.97
N ILE A 241 7.76 -6.29 17.82
CA ILE A 241 7.58 -6.84 16.49
C ILE A 241 8.66 -7.92 16.26
N PRO A 242 8.31 -9.10 15.71
CA PRO A 242 9.28 -10.18 15.54
C PRO A 242 10.46 -9.76 14.65
N GLN A 243 11.65 -9.65 15.24
CA GLN A 243 12.88 -9.26 14.55
C GLN A 243 13.50 -10.42 13.74
N SER A 244 12.66 -11.24 13.11
CA SER A 244 13.07 -12.36 12.29
C SER A 244 13.03 -12.02 10.80
N LEU A 245 13.87 -12.69 10.02
CA LEU A 245 13.88 -12.57 8.56
C LEU A 245 12.50 -12.91 7.95
N GLY A 246 11.83 -13.96 8.46
CA GLY A 246 10.51 -14.37 7.97
C GLY A 246 9.47 -13.26 8.12
N TYR A 247 9.38 -12.66 9.31
CA TYR A 247 8.44 -11.56 9.58
C TYR A 247 8.67 -10.38 8.63
N TRP A 248 9.90 -9.87 8.58
CA TRP A 248 10.22 -8.70 7.75
C TRP A 248 10.03 -8.98 6.26
N ALA A 249 10.33 -10.21 5.81
CA ALA A 249 10.07 -10.63 4.44
C ALA A 249 8.57 -10.69 4.11
N ASP A 250 7.74 -11.18 5.03
CA ASP A 250 6.28 -11.19 4.87
C ASP A 250 5.69 -9.78 4.90
N ASP A 251 6.22 -8.87 5.72
CA ASP A 251 5.83 -7.46 5.74
C ASP A 251 6.14 -6.75 4.40
N TYR A 252 7.38 -6.87 3.91
CA TYR A 252 7.75 -6.36 2.59
C TYR A 252 6.87 -6.94 1.46
N LEU A 253 6.52 -8.22 1.55
CA LEU A 253 5.61 -8.86 0.59
C LEU A 253 4.17 -8.35 0.72
N LYS A 254 3.67 -8.02 1.91
CA LYS A 254 2.38 -7.33 2.10
C LYS A 254 2.40 -5.95 1.45
N ALA A 255 3.45 -5.14 1.69
CA ALA A 255 3.60 -3.84 1.05
C ALA A 255 3.61 -3.95 -0.49
N LYS A 256 4.31 -4.97 -1.05
CA LYS A 256 4.28 -5.26 -2.48
C LYS A 256 2.92 -5.75 -2.98
N ALA A 257 2.21 -6.55 -2.19
CA ALA A 257 0.87 -7.02 -2.52
C ALA A 257 -0.14 -5.86 -2.58
N SER A 258 -0.10 -4.95 -1.61
CA SER A 258 -0.91 -3.72 -1.61
C SER A 258 -0.61 -2.84 -2.83
N GLN A 259 0.67 -2.68 -3.21
CA GLN A 259 1.06 -1.98 -4.44
C GLN A 259 0.50 -2.66 -5.70
N ALA A 260 0.42 -3.99 -5.75
CA ALA A 260 -0.13 -4.72 -6.89
C ALA A 260 -1.66 -4.66 -6.95
N LEU A 261 -2.34 -4.78 -5.79
CA LEU A 261 -3.79 -4.63 -5.66
C LEU A 261 -4.25 -3.22 -6.04
N ALA A 262 -3.50 -2.19 -5.66
CA ALA A 262 -3.75 -0.79 -6.01
C ALA A 262 -3.27 -0.41 -7.43
N GLY A 263 -2.84 -1.38 -8.26
CA GLY A 263 -2.39 -1.16 -9.64
C GLY A 263 -1.09 -0.34 -9.79
N GLN A 264 -0.39 -0.04 -8.70
CA GLN A 264 0.86 0.75 -8.70
C GLN A 264 2.05 -0.04 -9.25
N ILE A 265 2.01 -1.37 -9.13
CA ILE A 265 2.94 -2.28 -9.80
C ILE A 265 2.19 -3.39 -10.55
N GLU A 266 2.83 -3.92 -11.59
CA GLU A 266 2.33 -5.10 -12.29
C GLU A 266 2.27 -6.32 -11.35
N ILE A 267 1.23 -7.14 -11.44
CA ILE A 267 1.05 -8.37 -10.64
C ILE A 267 2.31 -9.27 -10.72
N SER A 268 2.86 -9.44 -11.92
CA SER A 268 4.15 -10.14 -12.13
C SER A 268 5.35 -9.58 -11.38
N THR A 269 5.36 -8.28 -11.02
CA THR A 269 6.43 -7.68 -10.20
C THR A 269 6.33 -8.13 -8.75
N TYR A 270 5.11 -8.35 -8.24
CA TYR A 270 4.87 -8.96 -6.94
C TYR A 270 5.18 -10.46 -6.95
N THR A 271 4.76 -11.19 -7.99
CA THR A 271 5.13 -12.63 -8.16
C THR A 271 6.65 -12.83 -8.21
N ASP A 272 7.35 -11.97 -8.97
CA ASP A 272 8.82 -11.91 -9.02
C ASP A 272 9.45 -11.66 -7.63
N ALA A 273 8.79 -10.88 -6.76
CA ALA A 273 9.25 -10.60 -5.41
C ALA A 273 9.11 -11.84 -4.51
N ILE A 274 7.96 -12.53 -4.55
CA ILE A 274 7.74 -13.79 -3.83
C ILE A 274 8.82 -14.82 -4.21
N GLU A 275 9.02 -15.06 -5.51
CA GLU A 275 10.00 -16.07 -5.97
C GLU A 275 11.43 -15.75 -5.49
N ARG A 276 11.86 -14.50 -5.67
CA ARG A 276 13.25 -14.10 -5.40
C ARG A 276 13.55 -13.98 -3.92
N LEU A 277 12.62 -13.43 -3.15
CA LEU A 277 12.74 -13.35 -1.70
C LEU A 277 12.63 -14.73 -1.06
N GLY A 278 11.80 -15.63 -1.61
CA GLY A 278 11.75 -17.04 -1.19
C GLY A 278 13.10 -17.76 -1.32
N LYS A 279 13.89 -17.51 -2.37
CA LYS A 279 15.27 -18.08 -2.46
C LYS A 279 16.22 -17.52 -1.41
N PHE A 280 16.03 -16.27 -0.97
CA PHE A 280 16.82 -15.65 0.09
C PHE A 280 16.41 -16.15 1.48
N ARG A 281 15.09 -16.23 1.75
CA ARG A 281 14.50 -16.88 2.94
C ARG A 281 14.98 -18.32 3.10
N ASN A 282 14.97 -19.12 2.03
CA ASN A 282 15.45 -20.50 2.07
C ASN A 282 16.96 -20.64 2.34
N PHE A 283 17.77 -19.62 2.05
CA PHE A 283 19.21 -19.66 2.29
C PHE A 283 19.58 -19.30 3.74
N PHE A 284 18.91 -18.29 4.33
CA PHE A 284 19.17 -17.86 5.71
C PHE A 284 18.26 -18.52 6.76
N GLY A 285 17.09 -19.03 6.36
CA GLY A 285 16.04 -19.52 7.25
C GLY A 285 15.21 -18.38 7.86
N ASP A 286 13.88 -18.54 7.85
CA ASP A 286 12.93 -17.53 8.34
C ASP A 286 13.12 -17.15 9.82
N LYS A 287 13.66 -18.06 10.63
CA LYS A 287 13.92 -17.83 12.06
C LYS A 287 15.19 -17.01 12.34
N THR A 288 15.99 -16.68 11.33
CA THR A 288 17.23 -15.92 11.51
C THR A 288 16.93 -14.49 11.98
N PRO A 289 17.52 -14.02 13.09
CA PRO A 289 17.38 -12.63 13.55
C PRO A 289 17.89 -11.64 12.51
N ILE A 290 17.16 -10.55 12.30
CA ILE A 290 17.45 -9.60 11.21
C ILE A 290 18.80 -8.88 11.40
N THR A 291 19.23 -8.71 12.65
CA THR A 291 20.54 -8.19 13.05
C THR A 291 21.72 -9.05 12.56
N LYS A 292 21.49 -10.33 12.22
CA LYS A 292 22.52 -11.21 11.62
C LYS A 292 22.69 -11.02 10.11
N ILE A 293 21.91 -10.15 9.46
CA ILE A 293 22.04 -9.84 8.03
C ILE A 293 23.03 -8.68 7.82
N ASP A 294 24.26 -8.91 8.30
CA ASP A 294 25.36 -7.96 8.27
C ASP A 294 26.14 -7.96 6.94
N SER A 295 27.30 -7.28 6.91
CA SER A 295 28.17 -7.24 5.73
C SER A 295 28.84 -8.58 5.39
N GLU A 296 28.94 -9.52 6.34
CA GLU A 296 29.44 -10.87 6.08
C GLU A 296 28.35 -11.78 5.52
N ALA A 297 27.13 -11.70 6.04
CA ALA A 297 25.94 -12.34 5.51
C ALA A 297 25.70 -11.95 4.04
N VAL A 298 25.81 -10.66 3.71
CA VAL A 298 25.73 -10.16 2.32
C VAL A 298 26.80 -10.81 1.41
N LYS A 299 28.04 -10.98 1.89
CA LYS A 299 29.11 -11.67 1.14
C LYS A 299 28.80 -13.15 0.97
N LYS A 300 28.38 -13.84 2.04
CA LYS A 300 27.97 -15.26 2.03
C LYS A 300 26.87 -15.51 1.00
N TYR A 301 25.82 -14.67 0.98
CA TYR A 301 24.74 -14.77 -0.01
C TYR A 301 25.21 -14.45 -1.44
N TYR A 302 26.11 -13.48 -1.61
CA TYR A 302 26.73 -13.22 -2.91
C TYR A 302 27.51 -14.44 -3.44
N TYR A 303 28.33 -15.10 -2.60
CA TYR A 303 29.08 -16.29 -3.00
C TYR A 303 28.17 -17.50 -3.27
N PHE A 304 27.11 -17.69 -2.47
CA PHE A 304 26.06 -18.68 -2.75
C PHE A 304 25.43 -18.45 -4.13
N LEU A 305 24.99 -17.21 -4.41
CA LEU A 305 24.45 -16.87 -5.72
C LEU A 305 25.49 -17.06 -6.83
N LEU A 306 26.76 -16.71 -6.62
CA LEU A 306 27.85 -16.89 -7.58
C LEU A 306 28.02 -18.35 -7.98
N ASN A 307 27.92 -19.28 -7.02
CA ASN A 307 28.08 -20.72 -7.23
C ASN A 307 26.77 -21.45 -7.62
N SER A 308 25.60 -20.84 -7.41
CA SER A 308 24.30 -21.41 -7.79
C SER A 308 24.14 -21.63 -9.30
N GLU A 309 23.20 -22.50 -9.71
CA GLU A 309 22.81 -22.65 -11.13
C GLU A 309 21.85 -21.56 -11.64
N TYR A 310 21.50 -20.57 -10.81
CA TYR A 310 20.46 -19.61 -11.14
C TYR A 310 20.82 -18.74 -12.35
N ALA A 311 19.95 -18.68 -13.35
CA ALA A 311 20.22 -17.97 -14.61
C ALA A 311 20.41 -16.44 -14.45
N ASN A 312 19.75 -15.83 -13.45
CA ASN A 312 19.70 -14.37 -13.26
C ASN A 312 20.20 -13.94 -11.86
N LYS A 313 21.38 -14.44 -11.43
CA LYS A 313 22.02 -14.16 -10.12
C LYS A 313 21.95 -12.69 -9.68
N ARG A 314 22.26 -11.76 -10.61
CA ARG A 314 22.15 -10.30 -10.40
C ARG A 314 20.77 -9.85 -9.94
N LEU A 315 19.70 -10.46 -10.45
CA LEU A 315 18.32 -10.04 -10.18
C LEU A 315 17.85 -10.55 -8.81
N TYR A 316 18.27 -11.75 -8.39
CA TYR A 316 18.09 -12.22 -7.01
C TYR A 316 18.78 -11.27 -6.02
N PHE A 317 20.06 -10.95 -6.25
CA PHE A 317 20.80 -10.02 -5.39
C PHE A 317 20.21 -8.60 -5.39
N GLN A 318 19.66 -8.14 -6.52
CA GLN A 318 18.96 -6.85 -6.58
C GLN A 318 17.67 -6.84 -5.74
N TYR A 319 16.90 -7.92 -5.76
CA TYR A 319 15.67 -8.04 -4.96
C TYR A 319 15.98 -8.13 -3.45
N PHE A 320 17.01 -8.89 -3.09
CA PHE A 320 17.59 -8.88 -1.74
C PHE A 320 18.00 -7.46 -1.32
N LYS A 321 18.74 -6.72 -2.15
CA LYS A 321 19.13 -5.35 -1.85
C LYS A 321 17.93 -4.42 -1.67
N THR A 322 16.89 -4.52 -2.50
CA THR A 322 15.66 -3.70 -2.32
C THR A 322 14.86 -4.08 -1.08
N PHE A 323 14.95 -5.32 -0.62
CA PHE A 323 14.35 -5.77 0.64
C PHE A 323 15.13 -5.19 1.85
N ILE A 324 16.46 -5.28 1.87
CA ILE A 324 17.26 -4.68 2.95
C ILE A 324 17.11 -3.16 2.99
N LEU A 325 17.04 -2.50 1.83
CA LEU A 325 16.74 -1.06 1.77
C LEU A 325 15.32 -0.71 2.22
N TYR A 326 14.36 -1.63 2.19
CA TYR A 326 13.03 -1.36 2.75
C TYR A 326 13.11 -1.41 4.29
N ILE A 327 13.55 -2.53 4.85
CA ILE A 327 13.51 -2.76 6.30
C ILE A 327 14.39 -1.80 7.11
N VAL A 328 15.50 -1.29 6.56
CA VAL A 328 16.37 -0.32 7.28
C VAL A 328 15.73 1.08 7.34
N ASN A 329 14.72 1.37 6.52
CA ASN A 329 13.94 2.60 6.61
C ASN A 329 12.70 2.46 7.53
N GLU A 330 12.43 1.27 8.08
CA GLU A 330 11.34 1.05 9.04
C GLU A 330 11.87 1.25 10.47
N GLU A 331 11.36 2.24 11.20
CA GLU A 331 11.83 2.60 12.54
C GLU A 331 11.75 1.44 13.56
N ALA A 332 10.83 0.49 13.33
CA ALA A 332 10.66 -0.70 14.16
C ALA A 332 11.66 -1.84 13.87
N CYS A 333 12.58 -1.67 12.92
CA CYS A 333 13.55 -2.70 12.53
C CYS A 333 14.88 -2.55 13.27
N ASN A 334 15.32 -3.61 13.94
CA ASN A 334 16.60 -3.61 14.68
C ASN A 334 17.85 -3.64 13.78
N LEU A 335 17.72 -3.54 12.44
CA LEU A 335 18.86 -3.43 11.54
C LEU A 335 19.23 -1.95 11.34
N GLU A 336 19.92 -1.39 12.34
CA GLU A 336 20.23 0.05 12.47
C GLU A 336 20.85 0.69 11.21
N HIS A 337 21.66 -0.07 10.46
CA HIS A 337 22.45 0.45 9.34
C HIS A 337 22.42 -0.47 8.13
N ILE A 338 22.44 0.13 6.93
CA ILE A 338 22.57 -0.60 5.67
C ILE A 338 23.95 -1.29 5.64
N PRO A 339 24.03 -2.63 5.48
CA PRO A 339 25.31 -3.32 5.40
C PRO A 339 26.20 -2.76 4.28
N ASN A 340 27.37 -2.21 4.65
CA ASN A 340 28.35 -1.59 3.73
C ASN A 340 28.69 -2.47 2.51
N ALA A 341 28.68 -3.79 2.66
CA ALA A 341 28.87 -4.73 1.56
C ALA A 341 27.87 -4.53 0.39
N LEU A 342 26.64 -4.06 0.63
CA LEU A 342 25.64 -3.77 -0.41
C LEU A 342 26.04 -2.61 -1.34
N ALA A 343 26.97 -1.75 -0.92
CA ALA A 343 27.55 -0.68 -1.75
C ALA A 343 28.83 -1.12 -2.49
N SER A 344 29.36 -2.31 -2.21
CA SER A 344 30.64 -2.78 -2.76
C SER A 344 30.60 -2.96 -4.27
N LYS A 345 31.55 -2.33 -4.96
CA LYS A 345 31.79 -2.50 -6.42
C LYS A 345 32.32 -3.89 -6.79
N ILE A 346 32.73 -4.71 -5.81
CA ILE A 346 33.30 -6.05 -6.01
C ILE A 346 32.19 -7.12 -6.08
N LEU A 347 31.05 -6.92 -5.42
CA LEU A 347 29.92 -7.87 -5.40
C LEU A 347 29.08 -7.77 -6.69
N VAL A 348 29.71 -8.03 -7.84
CA VAL A 348 29.14 -7.84 -9.18
C VAL A 348 29.17 -9.11 -10.03
N PHE A 349 27.99 -9.60 -10.41
CA PHE A 349 27.85 -10.76 -11.28
C PHE A 349 28.22 -10.41 -12.73
N ARG A 350 29.44 -10.75 -13.14
CA ARG A 350 29.91 -10.65 -14.53
C ARG A 350 29.63 -11.96 -15.28
N GLN A 351 29.19 -11.87 -16.55
CA GLN A 351 29.11 -13.03 -17.44
C GLN A 351 30.48 -13.30 -18.10
N VAL A 352 30.97 -14.53 -17.96
CA VAL A 352 32.21 -15.03 -18.56
C VAL A 352 32.14 -14.97 -20.10
N SER A 353 33.24 -14.59 -20.75
CA SER A 353 33.31 -14.32 -22.20
C SER A 353 32.95 -15.52 -23.08
N LYS A 354 33.52 -16.70 -22.82
CA LYS A 354 33.30 -17.92 -23.63
C LYS A 354 31.83 -18.35 -23.67
N ALA A 355 31.07 -18.13 -22.59
CA ALA A 355 29.63 -18.39 -22.58
C ALA A 355 28.84 -17.42 -23.50
N LYS A 356 29.37 -16.24 -23.83
CA LYS A 356 28.67 -15.24 -24.66
C LYS A 356 28.61 -15.63 -26.12
N SER A 357 29.68 -16.16 -26.71
CA SER A 357 29.69 -16.63 -28.10
C SER A 357 28.67 -17.75 -28.29
N ASP A 358 28.69 -18.73 -27.40
CA ASP A 358 27.85 -19.92 -27.49
C ASP A 358 26.38 -19.59 -27.23
N MET A 359 26.10 -18.69 -26.27
CA MET A 359 24.75 -18.16 -26.06
C MET A 359 24.28 -17.30 -27.24
N ALA A 360 25.15 -16.54 -27.90
CA ALA A 360 24.80 -15.75 -29.08
C ALA A 360 24.45 -16.68 -30.27
N LYS A 361 25.25 -17.70 -30.52
CA LYS A 361 24.99 -18.74 -31.53
C LYS A 361 23.67 -19.47 -31.26
N LYS A 362 23.50 -20.02 -30.05
CA LYS A 362 22.26 -20.69 -29.58
C LYS A 362 21.01 -19.78 -29.59
N LYS A 363 21.20 -18.46 -29.56
CA LYS A 363 20.11 -17.47 -29.70
C LYS A 363 19.77 -17.20 -31.16
N HIS A 364 20.76 -17.24 -32.06
CA HIS A 364 20.59 -17.08 -33.49
C HIS A 364 19.91 -18.30 -34.12
N GLU A 365 20.28 -19.51 -33.71
CA GLU A 365 19.66 -20.79 -34.10
C GLU A 365 18.16 -20.87 -33.75
N LYS A 366 17.69 -20.02 -32.82
CA LYS A 366 16.28 -19.93 -32.39
C LYS A 366 15.50 -18.80 -33.06
N LEU A 367 16.13 -18.03 -33.95
CA LEU A 367 15.43 -17.01 -34.74
C LEU A 367 14.58 -17.69 -35.81
N TRP A 368 13.45 -17.06 -36.11
CA TRP A 368 12.59 -17.46 -37.21
C TRP A 368 13.25 -17.02 -38.52
N THR A 369 13.29 -17.91 -39.51
CA THR A 369 13.86 -17.64 -40.84
C THR A 369 12.76 -17.28 -41.85
N LYS A 370 13.18 -16.82 -43.04
CA LYS A 370 12.29 -16.66 -44.20
C LYS A 370 11.48 -17.93 -44.49
N LYS A 371 12.13 -19.10 -44.50
CA LYS A 371 11.47 -20.40 -44.73
C LYS A 371 10.40 -20.68 -43.66
N ASP A 372 10.63 -20.31 -42.41
CA ASP A 372 9.66 -20.54 -41.34
C ASP A 372 8.41 -19.67 -41.49
N ILE A 373 8.59 -18.39 -41.79
CA ILE A 373 7.45 -17.47 -42.03
C ILE A 373 6.66 -17.88 -43.27
N GLN A 374 7.34 -18.30 -44.35
CA GLN A 374 6.67 -18.85 -45.53
C GLN A 374 5.87 -20.12 -45.20
N ARG A 375 6.37 -21.03 -44.35
CA ARG A 375 5.60 -22.21 -43.88
C ARG A 375 4.41 -21.84 -43.00
N VAL A 376 4.44 -20.71 -42.28
CA VAL A 376 3.29 -20.22 -41.49
C VAL A 376 2.14 -19.76 -42.39
N ILE A 377 2.42 -19.13 -43.54
CA ILE A 377 1.41 -18.57 -44.44
C ILE A 377 1.12 -19.42 -45.69
N ALA A 378 1.71 -20.62 -45.79
CA ALA A 378 1.49 -21.54 -46.90
C ALA A 378 0.02 -22.00 -46.98
N LYS A 379 -0.47 -22.30 -48.19
CA LYS A 379 -1.87 -22.72 -48.42
C LYS A 379 -2.23 -24.02 -47.67
N ASP A 380 -1.24 -24.88 -47.50
CA ASP A 380 -1.27 -26.18 -46.80
C ASP A 380 -0.75 -26.09 -45.35
N SER A 381 -0.60 -24.87 -44.80
CA SER A 381 -0.03 -24.70 -43.46
C SER A 381 -0.87 -25.36 -42.37
N LYS A 382 -0.21 -26.21 -41.56
CA LYS A 382 -0.80 -26.83 -40.36
C LYS A 382 -0.98 -25.85 -39.20
N VAL A 383 -0.51 -24.59 -39.33
CA VAL A 383 -0.65 -23.56 -38.31
C VAL A 383 -2.08 -22.99 -38.34
N PRO A 384 -2.84 -23.02 -37.23
CA PRO A 384 -4.18 -22.42 -37.20
C PRO A 384 -4.14 -20.93 -37.54
N GLN A 385 -5.15 -20.44 -38.29
CA GLN A 385 -5.24 -19.05 -38.78
C GLN A 385 -4.94 -18.00 -37.69
N ARG A 386 -5.44 -18.23 -36.47
CA ARG A 386 -5.19 -17.41 -35.28
C ARG A 386 -3.70 -17.27 -34.95
N PHE A 387 -2.94 -18.36 -34.96
CA PHE A 387 -1.49 -18.32 -34.78
C PHE A 387 -0.79 -17.68 -35.97
N GLN A 388 -1.27 -17.86 -37.21
CA GLN A 388 -0.73 -17.14 -38.37
C GLN A 388 -0.87 -15.62 -38.18
N CYS A 389 -2.06 -15.15 -37.78
CA CYS A 389 -2.33 -13.75 -37.46
C CYS A 389 -1.38 -13.23 -36.37
N TRP A 390 -1.28 -13.93 -35.24
CA TRP A 390 -0.42 -13.55 -34.13
C TRP A 390 1.06 -13.49 -34.52
N ILE A 391 1.58 -14.51 -35.22
CA ILE A 391 2.97 -14.54 -35.68
C ILE A 391 3.25 -13.37 -36.63
N LEU A 392 2.36 -13.10 -37.59
CA LEU A 392 2.54 -11.96 -38.50
C LEU A 392 2.46 -10.62 -37.76
N LEU A 393 1.55 -10.41 -36.80
CA LEU A 393 1.52 -9.19 -35.99
C LEU A 393 2.79 -9.02 -35.14
N MET A 394 3.32 -10.10 -34.57
CA MET A 394 4.60 -10.09 -33.82
C MET A 394 5.80 -9.73 -34.69
N LEU A 395 5.77 -10.02 -35.99
CA LEU A 395 6.82 -9.69 -36.96
C LEU A 395 6.61 -8.33 -37.63
N ASN A 396 5.35 -7.94 -37.89
CA ASN A 396 4.98 -6.70 -38.57
C ASN A 396 5.11 -5.49 -37.62
N CYS A 397 4.76 -5.68 -36.35
CA CYS A 397 4.67 -4.60 -35.35
C CYS A 397 5.58 -4.83 -34.13
N GLY A 398 6.51 -5.78 -34.21
CA GLY A 398 7.44 -6.08 -33.13
C GLY A 398 6.76 -6.48 -31.81
N MET A 399 5.57 -7.06 -31.83
CA MET A 399 4.77 -7.36 -30.62
C MET A 399 5.22 -8.63 -29.87
N THR A 400 4.86 -8.74 -28.59
CA THR A 400 4.90 -9.96 -27.76
C THR A 400 3.48 -10.45 -27.48
N GLN A 401 3.30 -11.66 -26.91
CA GLN A 401 1.96 -12.16 -26.56
C GLN A 401 1.17 -11.23 -25.63
N SER A 402 1.84 -10.53 -24.70
CA SER A 402 1.20 -9.49 -23.87
C SER A 402 0.80 -8.27 -24.70
N ASP A 403 1.64 -7.83 -25.65
CA ASP A 403 1.29 -6.69 -26.52
C ASP A 403 0.10 -7.04 -27.44
N LEU A 404 -0.05 -8.31 -27.87
CA LEU A 404 -1.23 -8.82 -28.60
C LEU A 404 -2.47 -8.92 -27.72
N ASN A 405 -2.31 -9.38 -26.46
CA ASN A 405 -3.40 -9.45 -25.49
C ASN A 405 -4.01 -8.07 -25.26
N ASP A 406 -3.15 -7.08 -25.06
CA ASP A 406 -3.52 -5.71 -24.71
C ASP A 406 -3.74 -4.84 -25.97
N LEU A 407 -3.90 -5.43 -27.16
CA LEU A 407 -4.28 -4.73 -28.40
C LEU A 407 -5.78 -4.45 -28.41
N LYS A 408 -6.18 -3.19 -28.46
CA LYS A 408 -7.58 -2.75 -28.45
C LYS A 408 -8.16 -2.62 -29.85
N ARG A 409 -9.49 -2.53 -29.98
CA ARG A 409 -10.17 -2.31 -31.27
C ARG A 409 -10.00 -0.89 -31.81
N ASP A 410 -10.04 0.12 -30.94
CA ASP A 410 -9.86 1.55 -31.27
C ASP A 410 -8.45 1.89 -31.77
N GLU A 411 -7.44 1.10 -31.37
CA GLU A 411 -6.06 1.18 -31.86
C GLU A 411 -5.90 0.74 -33.35
N ILE A 412 -6.95 0.24 -34.02
CA ILE A 412 -6.85 -0.43 -35.34
C ILE A 412 -7.70 0.25 -36.41
N ASP A 413 -7.03 0.86 -37.38
CA ASP A 413 -7.65 1.35 -38.62
C ASP A 413 -7.65 0.23 -39.68
N LEU A 414 -8.76 -0.50 -39.76
CA LEU A 414 -8.98 -1.59 -40.73
C LEU A 414 -9.11 -1.12 -42.18
N VAL A 415 -9.36 0.17 -42.41
CA VAL A 415 -9.50 0.77 -43.76
C VAL A 415 -8.12 1.15 -44.29
N LYS A 416 -7.34 1.92 -43.52
CA LYS A 416 -5.98 2.32 -43.87
C LYS A 416 -4.95 1.19 -43.65
N GLY A 417 -5.33 0.13 -42.95
CA GLY A 417 -4.47 -1.01 -42.63
C GLY A 417 -3.35 -0.60 -41.68
N ARG A 418 -3.69 0.06 -40.58
CA ARG A 418 -2.72 0.60 -39.61
C ARG A 418 -3.11 0.25 -38.17
N ILE A 419 -2.10 0.11 -37.32
CA ILE A 419 -2.26 0.04 -35.86
C ILE A 419 -1.59 1.28 -35.27
N VAL A 420 -2.35 2.11 -34.56
CA VAL A 420 -1.85 3.30 -33.88
C VAL A 420 -2.03 3.10 -32.39
N ARG A 421 -0.93 2.95 -31.65
CA ARG A 421 -1.02 2.61 -30.24
C ARG A 421 0.10 3.15 -29.37
N ILE A 422 -0.21 3.28 -28.08
CA ILE A 422 0.79 3.24 -27.02
C ILE A 422 0.98 1.78 -26.62
N ARG A 423 2.19 1.42 -26.21
CA ARG A 423 2.48 0.09 -25.67
C ARG A 423 2.27 0.10 -24.16
N LYS A 424 1.45 -0.79 -23.60
CA LYS A 424 1.16 -0.88 -22.14
C LYS A 424 2.36 -0.63 -21.21
N LYS A 425 3.48 -1.32 -21.45
CA LYS A 425 4.71 -1.18 -20.63
C LYS A 425 5.33 0.24 -20.65
N ALA A 426 4.93 1.08 -21.60
CA ALA A 426 5.35 2.46 -21.76
C ALA A 426 4.30 3.49 -21.28
N GLU A 427 3.04 3.10 -21.03
CA GLU A 427 1.96 4.02 -20.61
C GLU A 427 2.28 4.76 -19.30
N LYS A 428 3.02 4.10 -18.40
CA LYS A 428 3.45 4.67 -17.10
C LYS A 428 4.53 5.77 -17.18
N TYR A 429 4.95 6.18 -18.38
CA TYR A 429 5.94 7.23 -18.58
C TYR A 429 5.27 8.49 -19.11
N GLN A 430 5.66 9.65 -18.60
CA GLN A 430 5.03 10.95 -18.89
C GLN A 430 4.85 11.25 -20.39
N ASN A 431 5.87 10.95 -21.21
CA ASN A 431 5.82 11.06 -22.67
C ASN A 431 6.00 9.67 -23.29
N PRO A 432 4.93 8.88 -23.46
CA PRO A 432 5.01 7.54 -24.02
C PRO A 432 5.06 7.60 -25.56
N PRO A 433 5.83 6.73 -26.24
CA PRO A 433 5.86 6.69 -27.70
C PRO A 433 4.53 6.15 -28.25
N VAL A 434 3.83 6.99 -29.02
CA VAL A 434 2.67 6.57 -29.82
C VAL A 434 3.17 6.12 -31.19
N VAL A 435 3.07 4.82 -31.48
CA VAL A 435 3.63 4.21 -32.70
C VAL A 435 2.52 3.89 -33.70
N ASN A 436 2.73 4.27 -34.95
CA ASN A 436 1.82 4.01 -36.08
C ASN A 436 2.45 2.97 -37.03
N TYR A 437 2.00 1.72 -36.95
CA TYR A 437 2.46 0.62 -37.78
C TYR A 437 1.58 0.48 -39.03
N LYS A 438 2.18 0.49 -40.23
CA LYS A 438 1.52 0.00 -41.44
C LYS A 438 1.53 -1.54 -41.45
N LEU A 439 0.39 -2.16 -41.70
CA LEU A 439 0.27 -3.61 -41.85
C LEU A 439 0.55 -4.04 -43.29
N TRP A 440 1.17 -5.21 -43.46
CA TRP A 440 1.18 -5.94 -44.73
C TRP A 440 -0.24 -6.46 -45.05
N ASP A 441 -0.56 -6.62 -46.33
CA ASP A 441 -1.91 -7.00 -46.76
C ASP A 441 -2.33 -8.39 -46.24
N VAL A 442 -1.39 -9.32 -46.16
CA VAL A 442 -1.60 -10.64 -45.54
C VAL A 442 -1.88 -10.53 -44.04
N THR A 443 -1.17 -9.65 -43.30
CA THR A 443 -1.42 -9.39 -41.88
C THR A 443 -2.80 -8.77 -41.68
N LEU A 444 -3.15 -7.77 -42.49
CA LEU A 444 -4.45 -7.11 -42.44
C LEU A 444 -5.61 -8.06 -42.76
N LYS A 445 -5.45 -8.94 -43.76
CA LYS A 445 -6.45 -9.96 -44.12
C LYS A 445 -6.70 -10.95 -42.98
N LEU A 446 -5.64 -11.40 -42.30
CA LEU A 446 -5.76 -12.28 -41.13
C LEU A 446 -6.35 -11.56 -39.92
N LEU A 447 -5.92 -10.32 -39.66
CA LEU A 447 -6.44 -9.51 -38.56
C LEU A 447 -7.95 -9.23 -38.72
N LYS A 448 -8.42 -8.87 -39.91
CA LYS A 448 -9.85 -8.69 -40.21
C LYS A 448 -10.68 -9.92 -39.85
N LYS A 449 -10.18 -11.12 -40.17
CA LYS A 449 -10.85 -12.38 -39.83
C LYS A 449 -10.83 -12.67 -38.32
N GLU A 450 -9.69 -12.53 -37.65
CA GLU A 450 -9.63 -12.79 -36.20
C GLU A 450 -10.44 -11.76 -35.39
N MET A 451 -10.51 -10.49 -35.82
CA MET A 451 -11.36 -9.47 -35.19
C MET A 451 -12.86 -9.71 -35.39
N ALA A 452 -13.25 -10.36 -36.50
CA ALA A 452 -14.64 -10.78 -36.73
C ALA A 452 -15.02 -12.04 -35.92
N LEU A 453 -14.04 -12.87 -35.55
CA LEU A 453 -14.21 -14.00 -34.63
C LEU A 453 -14.04 -13.62 -33.15
N CYS A 454 -13.51 -12.42 -32.86
CA CYS A 454 -13.33 -11.93 -31.51
C CYS A 454 -14.67 -11.42 -30.96
N THR A 455 -15.04 -11.90 -29.78
CA THR A 455 -16.28 -11.50 -29.07
C THR A 455 -16.06 -10.39 -28.05
N ASP A 456 -14.80 -10.05 -27.76
CA ASP A 456 -14.44 -8.97 -26.84
C ASP A 456 -14.77 -7.60 -27.46
N GLU A 457 -15.49 -6.74 -26.75
CA GLU A 457 -15.85 -5.39 -27.24
C GLU A 457 -14.65 -4.43 -27.22
N VAL A 458 -13.72 -4.61 -26.28
CA VAL A 458 -12.59 -3.70 -26.06
C VAL A 458 -11.35 -4.17 -26.81
N PHE A 459 -11.04 -5.48 -26.71
CA PHE A 459 -9.81 -6.04 -27.24
C PHE A 459 -10.00 -6.66 -28.63
N ALA A 460 -9.00 -6.49 -29.49
CA ALA A 460 -9.06 -6.94 -30.88
C ALA A 460 -8.87 -8.45 -31.07
N LEU A 461 -8.29 -9.14 -30.07
CA LEU A 461 -7.85 -10.53 -30.17
C LEU A 461 -8.15 -11.32 -28.89
N GLN A 462 -8.61 -12.57 -29.07
CA GLN A 462 -8.86 -13.56 -28.02
C GLN A 462 -8.12 -14.88 -28.33
N ALA A 463 -7.83 -15.66 -27.29
CA ALA A 463 -7.40 -17.05 -27.38
C ALA A 463 -8.59 -17.99 -27.68
N MET A 464 -8.34 -19.31 -27.65
CA MET A 464 -9.40 -20.33 -27.77
C MET A 464 -10.51 -20.11 -26.74
N ASN A 465 -11.74 -20.49 -27.10
CA ASN A 465 -12.93 -20.38 -26.24
C ASN A 465 -13.16 -18.95 -25.70
N ASN A 466 -12.87 -17.94 -26.52
CA ASN A 466 -13.03 -16.51 -26.22
C ASN A 466 -12.26 -16.01 -24.97
N ALA A 467 -11.28 -16.79 -24.48
CA ALA A 467 -10.45 -16.39 -23.36
C ALA A 467 -9.44 -15.29 -23.75
N ARG A 468 -8.87 -14.60 -22.75
CA ARG A 468 -7.75 -13.67 -22.97
C ARG A 468 -6.48 -14.44 -23.42
N ILE A 469 -5.62 -13.80 -24.21
CA ILE A 469 -4.35 -14.39 -24.70
C ILE A 469 -3.38 -14.64 -23.54
N VAL A 470 -3.32 -13.66 -22.63
CA VAL A 470 -2.62 -13.75 -21.35
C VAL A 470 -3.60 -13.31 -20.26
N THR A 471 -3.91 -14.22 -19.34
CA THR A 471 -4.67 -13.92 -18.13
C THR A 471 -3.68 -13.71 -16.97
N GLU A 472 -3.90 -12.67 -16.18
CA GLU A 472 -3.17 -12.42 -14.94
C GLU A 472 -4.16 -11.84 -13.94
N THR A 473 -4.34 -12.50 -12.80
CA THR A 473 -5.29 -12.08 -11.75
C THR A 473 -4.58 -12.00 -10.40
N ILE A 474 -5.11 -11.13 -9.54
CA ILE A 474 -4.73 -10.99 -8.15
C ILE A 474 -6.02 -10.95 -7.33
N GLN A 475 -6.11 -11.76 -6.28
CA GLN A 475 -7.27 -11.89 -5.41
C GLN A 475 -6.80 -12.04 -3.96
N VAL A 476 -7.60 -11.55 -3.03
CA VAL A 476 -7.43 -11.85 -1.60
C VAL A 476 -8.36 -13.01 -1.28
N ASP A 477 -7.85 -14.06 -0.64
CA ASP A 477 -8.70 -15.18 -0.20
C ASP A 477 -9.36 -14.92 1.16
N ALA A 478 -10.22 -15.84 1.59
CA ALA A 478 -10.93 -15.75 2.87
C ALA A 478 -10.03 -15.69 4.11
N THR A 479 -8.73 -16.00 3.99
CA THR A 479 -7.74 -15.90 5.06
C THR A 479 -6.91 -14.61 5.01
N GLY A 480 -7.23 -13.69 4.09
CA GLY A 480 -6.46 -12.47 3.87
C GLY A 480 -5.18 -12.66 3.05
N ILE A 481 -4.93 -13.88 2.53
CA ILE A 481 -3.72 -14.18 1.76
C ILE A 481 -3.93 -13.76 0.30
N VAL A 482 -2.97 -13.01 -0.23
CA VAL A 482 -3.00 -12.53 -1.61
C VAL A 482 -2.51 -13.62 -2.55
N LYS A 483 -3.40 -14.11 -3.40
CA LYS A 483 -3.14 -15.14 -4.41
C LYS A 483 -3.11 -14.51 -5.81
N THR A 484 -2.04 -14.80 -6.55
CA THR A 484 -1.88 -14.40 -7.96
C THR A 484 -1.99 -15.60 -8.87
N THR A 485 -2.75 -15.50 -9.97
CA THR A 485 -2.75 -16.51 -11.03
C THR A 485 -2.23 -15.93 -12.34
N LYS A 486 -1.50 -16.73 -13.13
CA LYS A 486 -0.99 -16.31 -14.44
C LYS A 486 -1.11 -17.42 -15.48
N ALA A 487 -1.66 -17.08 -16.64
CA ALA A 487 -1.85 -17.99 -17.76
C ALA A 487 -1.52 -17.31 -19.10
N ASP A 488 -0.35 -17.63 -19.67
CA ASP A 488 -0.04 -17.34 -21.08
C ASP A 488 -0.59 -18.50 -21.94
N ASN A 489 -1.84 -18.34 -22.37
CA ASN A 489 -2.58 -19.36 -23.12
C ASN A 489 -1.95 -19.60 -24.51
N ALA A 490 -1.46 -18.54 -25.15
CA ALA A 490 -0.76 -18.63 -26.43
C ALA A 490 0.55 -19.42 -26.32
N SER A 491 1.39 -19.13 -25.32
CA SER A 491 2.67 -19.83 -25.11
C SER A 491 2.46 -21.29 -24.69
N ARG A 492 1.47 -21.59 -23.84
CA ARG A 492 1.14 -22.97 -23.46
C ARG A 492 0.62 -23.79 -24.63
N ASN A 493 -0.32 -23.25 -25.41
CA ASN A 493 -0.85 -23.93 -26.59
C ASN A 493 0.22 -24.11 -27.67
N TRP A 494 0.99 -23.06 -27.98
CA TRP A 494 2.13 -23.15 -28.90
C TRP A 494 3.17 -24.18 -28.42
N GLY A 495 3.49 -24.20 -27.13
CA GLY A 495 4.44 -25.14 -26.54
C GLY A 495 4.05 -26.61 -26.78
N ARG A 496 2.75 -26.93 -26.67
CA ARG A 496 2.19 -28.26 -26.93
C ARG A 496 2.16 -28.60 -28.43
N ASN A 497 1.71 -27.67 -29.27
CA ASN A 497 1.34 -27.97 -30.66
C ASN A 497 2.40 -27.61 -31.71
N ARG A 498 3.42 -26.79 -31.38
CA ARG A 498 4.44 -26.36 -32.35
C ARG A 498 5.19 -27.51 -33.04
N ALA A 499 5.33 -28.66 -32.38
CA ALA A 499 5.97 -29.83 -32.97
C ALA A 499 5.10 -30.44 -34.10
N THR A 500 3.79 -30.59 -33.89
CA THR A 500 2.86 -31.10 -34.92
C THR A 500 2.68 -30.12 -36.08
N TYR A 501 2.89 -28.82 -35.83
CA TYR A 501 2.95 -27.79 -36.86
C TYR A 501 4.29 -27.71 -37.62
N GLY A 502 5.33 -28.47 -37.23
CA GLY A 502 6.64 -28.48 -37.89
C GLY A 502 7.65 -27.43 -37.40
N PHE A 503 7.46 -26.90 -36.19
CA PHE A 503 8.24 -25.82 -35.56
C PHE A 503 8.74 -26.19 -34.15
N LYS A 504 9.18 -27.44 -33.96
CA LYS A 504 9.57 -28.04 -32.66
C LYS A 504 10.42 -27.13 -31.77
N ASP A 505 11.40 -26.43 -32.33
CA ASP A 505 12.36 -25.64 -31.54
C ASP A 505 12.02 -24.14 -31.47
N LEU A 506 11.17 -23.63 -32.35
CA LEU A 506 10.84 -22.20 -32.41
C LEU A 506 9.86 -21.77 -31.30
N GLN A 507 10.15 -20.63 -30.66
CA GLN A 507 9.25 -20.02 -29.67
C GLN A 507 8.78 -18.66 -30.21
N LEU A 508 7.51 -18.31 -29.95
CA LEU A 508 6.89 -17.06 -30.41
C LEU A 508 7.73 -15.81 -30.06
N LYS A 509 8.34 -15.77 -28.86
CA LYS A 509 9.21 -14.66 -28.42
C LYS A 509 10.44 -14.38 -29.30
N PHE A 510 10.78 -15.27 -30.24
CA PHE A 510 11.85 -15.05 -31.21
C PHE A 510 11.34 -14.47 -32.55
N VAL A 511 10.04 -14.44 -32.83
CA VAL A 511 9.47 -13.77 -34.02
C VAL A 511 9.82 -12.27 -33.99
N LYS A 512 9.45 -11.58 -32.90
CA LYS A 512 9.85 -10.19 -32.61
C LYS A 512 11.35 -9.96 -32.75
N LYS A 513 12.18 -10.93 -32.33
CA LYS A 513 13.65 -10.83 -32.44
C LYS A 513 14.13 -10.96 -33.87
N ALA A 514 13.53 -11.84 -34.68
CA ALA A 514 13.87 -11.99 -36.09
C ALA A 514 13.62 -10.69 -36.86
N GLY A 515 12.50 -10.01 -36.60
CA GLY A 515 12.25 -8.66 -37.16
C GLY A 515 13.32 -7.62 -36.73
N VAL A 516 13.73 -7.62 -35.45
CA VAL A 516 14.82 -6.73 -34.97
C VAL A 516 16.18 -7.07 -35.58
N THR A 517 16.46 -8.36 -35.82
CA THR A 517 17.70 -8.81 -36.49
C THR A 517 17.70 -8.39 -37.95
N ALA A 518 16.59 -8.54 -38.68
CA ALA A 518 16.48 -8.04 -40.06
C ALA A 518 16.73 -6.50 -40.12
N LEU A 519 16.15 -5.72 -39.20
CA LEU A 519 16.47 -4.28 -39.07
C LEU A 519 17.92 -4.00 -38.64
N ALA A 520 18.68 -5.00 -38.18
CA ALA A 520 20.08 -4.86 -37.83
C ALA A 520 21.03 -5.09 -39.01
N GLU A 521 20.60 -5.87 -40.01
CA GLU A 521 21.37 -6.20 -41.20
C GLU A 521 21.41 -5.04 -42.21
N ASN A 522 20.51 -4.06 -42.08
CA ASN A 522 20.52 -2.83 -42.90
C ASN A 522 20.77 -1.59 -42.03
N ILE A 523 21.92 -0.93 -42.26
CA ILE A 523 22.38 0.26 -41.54
C ILE A 523 21.36 1.41 -41.54
N GLN A 524 20.59 1.57 -42.62
CA GLN A 524 19.55 2.59 -42.77
C GLN A 524 18.45 2.46 -41.70
N TYR A 525 18.13 1.24 -41.29
CA TYR A 525 16.99 0.96 -40.40
C TYR A 525 17.40 0.63 -38.96
N ILE A 526 18.70 0.57 -38.66
CA ILE A 526 19.20 0.41 -37.29
C ILE A 526 18.61 1.45 -36.31
N PRO A 527 18.54 2.77 -36.64
CA PRO A 527 17.99 3.78 -35.74
C PRO A 527 16.50 3.60 -35.43
N LEU A 528 15.75 2.89 -36.28
CA LEU A 528 14.29 2.73 -36.15
C LEU A 528 13.89 1.57 -35.22
N LYS A 529 14.85 0.75 -34.77
CA LYS A 529 14.60 -0.38 -33.85
C LYS A 529 13.84 0.02 -32.56
N PRO A 530 14.12 1.15 -31.87
CA PRO A 530 13.37 1.52 -30.67
C PRO A 530 11.90 1.82 -30.98
N ILE A 531 11.62 2.55 -32.07
CA ILE A 531 10.28 2.91 -32.53
C ILE A 531 9.49 1.65 -32.93
N TYR A 532 10.07 0.80 -33.78
CA TYR A 532 9.47 -0.49 -34.19
C TYR A 532 9.14 -1.40 -32.99
N LEU A 533 9.85 -1.26 -31.86
CA LEU A 533 9.63 -2.04 -30.65
C LEU A 533 8.70 -1.40 -29.62
N GLY A 534 8.20 -0.18 -29.87
CA GLY A 534 7.49 0.63 -28.87
C GLY A 534 8.32 0.83 -27.60
N GLN A 535 9.63 1.06 -27.72
CA GLN A 535 10.49 1.37 -26.58
C GLN A 535 10.43 2.86 -26.25
N THR A 536 10.35 3.17 -24.97
CA THR A 536 10.48 4.53 -24.45
C THR A 536 11.77 5.18 -24.91
N HIS A 537 11.66 6.45 -25.28
CA HIS A 537 12.73 7.42 -25.48
C HIS A 537 13.87 7.23 -24.46
N ARG A 538 15.11 7.05 -24.95
CA ARG A 538 16.27 6.73 -24.11
C ARG A 538 17.04 7.97 -23.70
N THR A 539 17.07 8.99 -24.56
CA THR A 539 17.74 10.26 -24.31
C THR A 539 16.74 11.35 -23.94
N ILE A 540 17.24 12.48 -23.42
CA ILE A 540 16.41 13.68 -23.19
C ILE A 540 15.94 14.24 -24.54
N ALA A 541 16.79 14.26 -25.56
CA ALA A 541 16.42 14.69 -26.91
C ALA A 541 15.25 13.86 -27.48
N ASP A 542 15.30 12.53 -27.36
CA ASP A 542 14.22 11.64 -27.79
C ASP A 542 12.87 12.03 -27.14
N LYS A 543 12.87 12.40 -25.84
CA LYS A 543 11.65 12.74 -25.07
C LYS A 543 10.99 14.05 -25.49
N HIS A 544 11.75 15.00 -26.03
CA HIS A 544 11.27 16.34 -26.39
C HIS A 544 11.08 16.54 -27.89
N TYR A 545 11.82 15.80 -28.74
CA TYR A 545 11.86 16.05 -30.19
C TYR A 545 11.26 14.93 -31.07
N ASP A 546 11.03 13.71 -30.54
CA ASP A 546 10.50 12.58 -31.34
C ASP A 546 8.98 12.35 -31.15
N SER A 547 8.24 13.40 -30.80
CA SER A 547 6.78 13.39 -30.54
C SER A 547 5.94 13.32 -31.82
N LYS A 548 6.16 12.28 -32.64
CA LYS A 548 5.40 12.05 -33.89
C LYS A 548 3.90 11.75 -33.67
N GLY A 549 3.44 11.64 -32.42
CA GLY A 549 2.03 11.75 -32.03
C GLY A 549 1.09 10.77 -32.72
N GLY A 550 1.55 9.55 -33.04
CA GLY A 550 0.74 8.56 -33.76
C GLY A 550 0.51 8.86 -35.23
N ARG A 551 1.15 9.89 -35.82
CA ARG A 551 1.12 10.15 -37.26
C ARG A 551 1.86 9.05 -38.04
N ALA A 552 1.43 8.81 -39.28
CA ALA A 552 2.13 7.88 -40.17
C ALA A 552 3.58 8.34 -40.40
N TYR A 553 4.54 7.43 -40.29
CA TYR A 553 5.96 7.75 -40.36
C TYR A 553 6.65 6.94 -41.46
N LYS A 554 6.86 7.57 -42.63
CA LYS A 554 7.34 6.93 -43.86
C LYS A 554 8.62 6.07 -43.69
N PRO A 555 9.66 6.49 -42.93
CA PRO A 555 10.82 5.63 -42.64
C PRO A 555 10.48 4.34 -41.89
N LEU A 556 9.53 4.38 -40.94
CA LEU A 556 9.06 3.16 -40.26
C LEU A 556 8.24 2.28 -41.20
N ASP A 557 7.37 2.87 -42.03
CA ASP A 557 6.62 2.12 -43.05
C ASP A 557 7.59 1.42 -44.03
N GLN A 558 8.66 2.09 -44.46
CA GLN A 558 9.73 1.54 -45.30
C GLN A 558 10.51 0.42 -44.59
N ALA A 559 10.82 0.58 -43.31
CA ALA A 559 11.49 -0.44 -42.51
C ALA A 559 10.61 -1.71 -42.34
N ILE A 560 9.30 -1.54 -42.15
CA ILE A 560 8.33 -2.62 -42.08
C ILE A 560 8.19 -3.33 -43.43
N ALA A 561 8.12 -2.58 -44.54
CA ALA A 561 8.12 -3.15 -45.89
C ALA A 561 9.42 -3.94 -46.17
N TYR A 562 10.57 -3.44 -45.71
CA TYR A 562 11.84 -4.14 -45.79
C TYR A 562 11.85 -5.45 -44.99
N ILE A 563 11.33 -5.47 -43.75
CA ILE A 563 11.13 -6.72 -42.98
C ILE A 563 10.27 -7.70 -43.79
N GLY A 564 9.13 -7.24 -44.33
CA GLY A 564 8.24 -8.07 -45.15
C GLY A 564 9.00 -8.74 -46.30
N LYS A 565 9.73 -7.95 -47.08
CA LYS A 565 10.58 -8.43 -48.18
C LYS A 565 11.60 -9.48 -47.75
N GLN A 566 12.27 -9.30 -46.60
CA GLN A 566 13.22 -10.28 -46.06
C GLN A 566 12.55 -11.63 -45.74
N PHE A 567 11.35 -11.60 -45.15
CA PHE A 567 10.59 -12.81 -44.81
C PHE A 567 9.71 -13.35 -45.96
N GLY A 568 9.80 -12.76 -47.16
CA GLY A 568 9.05 -13.22 -48.34
C GLY A 568 7.56 -12.83 -48.35
N LEU A 569 7.20 -11.85 -47.53
CA LEU A 569 5.87 -11.24 -47.50
C LEU A 569 5.90 -10.06 -48.47
N LYS A 570 5.08 -10.15 -49.53
CA LYS A 570 4.89 -9.06 -50.50
C LYS A 570 3.86 -8.07 -49.98
#